data_AF-A0AA90VB59-F1
#
_entry.id   AF-A0AA90VB59-F1
#
_cell.length_a   1.000
_cell.length_b   1.000
_cell.length_c   1.000
_cell.angle_alpha   90.00
_cell.angle_beta   90.00
_cell.angle_gamma   90.00
#
_symmetry.space_group_name_H-M   'P 1'
#
loop_
_entity.id
_entity.type
_entity.pdbx_description
1 polymer ?
#
loop_
_entity_poly.entity_id
_entity_poly.type
_entity_poly.pdbx_seq_one_letter_code
_entity_poly.pdbx_strand_id
1 'polypeptide(L)'
;MKQLNKIQSALFLLGGVLMVVGACSFVLKQIYPSLVETTSWVFLLGTVLFSVIQSMQTYEGKSTVIHRLKRIQNVANILFIFAGISMVDTVYTFTEKWLGNPQLFYSIFYGKWIVVMLVASILELYTTFRISHEMKG
;
A
#
# COMPACT_ATOMS: atom_id res chain seq x y z
N MET A 1 20.89 7.58 1.39
CA MET A 1 19.68 7.24 2.19
C MET A 1 20.15 6.69 3.51
N LYS A 2 19.44 6.99 4.62
CA LYS A 2 19.72 6.33 5.90
C LYS A 2 19.67 4.82 5.68
N GLN A 3 20.80 4.15 5.93
CA GLN A 3 20.92 2.71 5.77
C GLN A 3 19.96 2.04 6.76
N LEU A 4 19.06 1.21 6.24
CA LEU A 4 18.20 0.39 7.09
C LEU A 4 19.06 -0.65 7.80
N ASN A 5 18.77 -0.89 9.08
CA ASN A 5 19.35 -2.03 9.77
C ASN A 5 18.85 -3.33 9.12
N LYS A 6 19.60 -4.44 9.22
CA LYS A 6 19.23 -5.73 8.59
C LYS A 6 17.80 -6.17 8.93
N ILE A 7 17.37 -5.92 10.16
CA ILE A 7 16.02 -6.22 10.64
C ILE A 7 14.98 -5.34 9.95
N GLN A 8 15.24 -4.05 9.77
CA GLN A 8 14.33 -3.13 9.09
C GLN A 8 14.22 -3.44 7.60
N SER A 9 15.34 -3.80 6.95
CA SER A 9 15.32 -4.25 5.55
C SER A 9 14.52 -5.54 5.38
N ALA A 10 14.65 -6.50 6.31
CA ALA A 10 13.85 -7.72 6.31
C ALA A 10 12.35 -7.42 6.52
N LEU A 11 12.00 -6.53 7.46
CA LEU A 11 10.63 -6.08 7.68
C LEU A 11 10.04 -5.36 6.47
N PHE A 12 10.83 -4.54 5.78
CA PHE A 12 10.41 -3.87 4.55
C PHE A 12 10.06 -4.88 3.46
N LEU A 13 10.92 -5.87 3.24
CA LEU A 13 10.71 -6.92 2.25
C LEU A 13 9.52 -7.81 2.63
N LEU A 14 9.41 -8.18 3.90
CA LEU A 14 8.24 -8.92 4.42
C LEU A 14 6.94 -8.14 4.21
N GLY A 15 6.92 -6.84 4.52
CA GLY A 15 5.75 -5.98 4.30
C GLY A 15 5.33 -5.95 2.83
N GLY A 16 6.29 -5.81 1.91
CA GLY A 16 6.02 -5.87 0.47
C GLY A 16 5.49 -7.24 0.01
N VAL A 17 6.07 -8.34 0.50
CA VAL A 17 5.59 -9.70 0.19
C VAL A 17 4.17 -9.90 0.73
N LEU A 18 3.89 -9.47 1.96
CA LEU A 18 2.56 -9.52 2.57
C LEU A 18 1.52 -8.72 1.75
N MET A 19 1.89 -7.54 1.23
CA MET A 19 1.03 -6.77 0.33
C MET A 19 0.72 -7.53 -0.96
N VAL A 20 1.72 -8.13 -1.61
CA VAL A 20 1.50 -8.86 -2.87
C VAL A 20 0.66 -10.12 -2.63
N VAL A 21 0.98 -10.90 -1.59
CA VAL A 21 0.23 -12.11 -1.24
C VAL A 21 -1.22 -11.76 -0.90
N GLY A 22 -1.46 -10.73 -0.07
CA GLY A 22 -2.80 -10.29 0.28
C GLY A 22 -3.62 -9.85 -0.94
N ALA A 23 -3.03 -9.08 -1.85
CA ALA A 23 -3.70 -8.63 -3.08
C ALA A 23 -3.98 -9.81 -4.03
N CYS A 24 -3.00 -10.68 -4.28
CA CYS A 24 -3.16 -11.85 -5.15
C CYS A 24 -4.21 -12.82 -4.63
N SER A 25 -4.22 -13.11 -3.32
CA SER A 25 -5.21 -13.99 -2.73
C SER A 25 -6.62 -13.42 -2.80
N PHE A 26 -6.79 -12.09 -2.78
CA PHE A 26 -8.11 -11.48 -2.96
C PHE A 26 -8.62 -11.59 -4.40
N VAL A 27 -7.75 -11.53 -5.42
CA VAL A 27 -8.15 -11.79 -6.82
C VAL A 27 -8.61 -13.25 -6.98
N LEU A 28 -8.02 -14.17 -6.21
CA LEU A 28 -8.43 -15.58 -6.15
C LEU A 28 -9.72 -15.81 -5.32
N LYS A 29 -10.41 -14.75 -4.89
CA LYS A 29 -11.74 -14.80 -4.22
C LYS A 29 -12.75 -15.70 -4.93
N GLN A 30 -12.65 -15.80 -6.25
CA GLN A 30 -13.54 -16.63 -7.07
C GLN A 30 -13.36 -18.15 -6.83
N ILE A 31 -12.21 -18.58 -6.29
CA ILE A 31 -11.87 -19.98 -6.05
C ILE A 31 -12.05 -20.34 -4.56
N TYR A 32 -11.76 -19.42 -3.63
CA TYR A 32 -11.87 -19.64 -2.18
C TYR A 32 -12.51 -18.45 -1.44
N PRO A 33 -13.84 -18.44 -1.24
CA PRO A 33 -14.53 -17.31 -0.61
C PRO A 33 -14.18 -17.12 0.87
N SER A 34 -13.85 -18.19 1.60
CA SER A 34 -13.53 -18.13 3.04
C SER A 34 -12.17 -17.49 3.36
N LEU A 35 -11.24 -17.42 2.40
CA LEU A 35 -9.90 -16.85 2.62
C LEU A 35 -9.88 -15.32 2.47
N VAL A 36 -10.95 -14.74 1.92
CA VAL A 36 -11.04 -13.30 1.62
C VAL A 36 -11.03 -12.45 2.88
N GLU A 37 -11.64 -12.96 3.96
CA GLU A 37 -11.67 -12.30 5.27
C GLU A 37 -10.28 -12.17 5.86
N THR A 38 -9.53 -13.28 5.94
CA THR A 38 -8.18 -13.29 6.50
C THR A 38 -7.19 -12.51 5.62
N THR A 39 -7.31 -12.62 4.30
CA THR A 39 -6.35 -12.01 3.35
C THR A 39 -6.46 -10.49 3.31
N SER A 40 -7.64 -9.92 3.57
CA SER A 40 -7.81 -8.46 3.65
C SER A 40 -7.06 -7.87 4.85
N TRP A 41 -7.06 -8.56 5.99
CA TRP A 41 -6.25 -8.19 7.16
C TRP A 41 -4.75 -8.34 6.90
N VAL A 42 -4.34 -9.41 6.20
CA VAL A 42 -2.95 -9.63 5.81
C VAL A 42 -2.45 -8.51 4.89
N PHE A 43 -3.27 -8.09 3.91
CA PHE A 43 -2.94 -6.98 3.03
C PHE A 43 -2.79 -5.67 3.82
N LEU A 44 -3.77 -5.33 4.66
CA LEU A 44 -3.73 -4.12 5.47
C LEU A 44 -2.48 -4.09 6.37
N LEU A 45 -2.19 -5.20 7.05
CA LEU A 45 -0.99 -5.33 7.89
C LEU A 45 0.29 -5.13 7.06
N GLY A 46 0.36 -5.75 5.87
CA GLY A 46 1.46 -5.57 4.92
C GLY A 46 1.67 -4.10 4.54
N THR A 47 0.60 -3.38 4.16
CA THR A 47 0.67 -1.96 3.77
C THR A 47 1.16 -1.06 4.90
N VAL A 48 0.74 -1.34 6.14
CA VAL A 48 1.17 -0.58 7.32
C VAL A 48 2.65 -0.82 7.59
N LEU A 49 3.09 -2.08 7.65
CA LEU A 49 4.50 -2.41 7.89
C LEU A 49 5.41 -1.80 6.82
N PHE A 50 5.02 -1.95 5.55
CA PHE A 50 5.75 -1.42 4.42
C PHE A 50 5.87 0.11 4.49
N SER A 51 4.73 0.81 4.68
CA SER A 51 4.67 2.27 4.77
C SER A 51 5.49 2.82 5.93
N VAL A 52 5.40 2.21 7.12
CA VAL A 52 6.15 2.63 8.31
C VAL A 52 7.65 2.55 8.05
N ILE A 53 8.16 1.39 7.62
CA ILE A 53 9.60 1.23 7.39
C ILE A 53 10.07 2.16 6.25
N GLN A 54 9.26 2.32 5.20
CA GLN A 54 9.62 3.19 4.10
C GLN A 54 9.64 4.67 4.49
N SER A 55 8.79 5.09 5.44
CA SER A 55 8.80 6.45 6.01
C SER A 55 10.04 6.71 6.87
N MET A 56 10.60 5.69 7.53
CA MET A 56 11.83 5.79 8.33
C MET A 56 13.11 5.92 7.48
N GLN A 57 13.05 5.58 6.19
CA GLN A 57 14.17 5.72 5.25
C GLN A 57 14.36 7.17 4.78
N THR A 58 14.73 8.05 5.71
CA THR A 58 15.00 9.45 5.38
C THR A 58 16.29 9.59 4.55
N TYR A 59 16.26 10.45 3.54
CA TYR A 59 17.43 10.80 2.75
C TYR A 59 18.21 11.93 3.43
N GLU A 60 19.51 11.71 3.69
CA GLU A 60 20.41 12.68 4.34
C GLU A 60 21.32 13.45 3.36
N GLY A 61 21.16 13.26 2.04
CA GLY A 61 22.00 13.94 1.05
C GLY A 61 21.52 15.37 0.73
N LYS A 62 22.36 16.14 0.03
CA LYS A 62 22.11 17.56 -0.30
C LYS A 62 21.12 17.80 -1.45
N SER A 63 20.71 16.77 -2.19
CA SER A 63 19.87 16.95 -3.39
C SER A 63 18.38 17.16 -3.02
N THR A 64 17.86 18.34 -3.35
CA THR A 64 16.45 18.72 -3.12
C THR A 64 15.47 17.90 -3.96
N VAL A 65 15.92 17.38 -5.11
CA VAL A 65 15.14 16.51 -6.00
C VAL A 65 14.73 15.22 -5.28
N ILE A 66 15.67 14.56 -4.59
CA ILE A 66 15.39 13.30 -3.89
C ILE A 66 14.43 13.51 -2.71
N HIS A 67 14.49 14.67 -2.04
CA HIS A 67 13.50 15.03 -1.01
C HIS A 67 12.08 15.16 -1.57
N ARG A 68 11.91 15.76 -2.75
CA ARG A 68 10.59 15.87 -3.41
C ARG A 68 10.06 14.50 -3.82
N LEU A 69 10.91 13.66 -4.40
CA LEU A 69 10.54 12.30 -4.77
C LEU A 69 10.13 11.47 -3.55
N LYS A 70 10.82 11.63 -2.42
CA LYS A 70 10.45 10.94 -1.19
C LYS A 70 9.07 11.36 -0.67
N ARG A 71 8.68 12.62 -0.88
CA ARG A 71 7.32 13.10 -0.57
C ARG A 71 6.27 12.40 -1.46
N ILE A 72 6.55 12.26 -2.76
CA ILE A 72 5.66 11.53 -3.70
C ILE A 72 5.55 10.05 -3.30
N GLN A 73 6.66 9.44 -2.90
CA GLN A 73 6.68 8.05 -2.42
C GLN A 73 5.83 7.90 -1.14
N ASN A 74 5.88 8.88 -0.23
CA ASN A 74 5.02 8.87 0.95
C ASN A 74 3.53 9.02 0.61
N VAL A 75 3.19 9.77 -0.44
CA VAL A 75 1.81 9.84 -0.97
C VAL A 75 1.37 8.47 -1.50
N ALA A 76 2.23 7.74 -2.21
CA ALA A 76 1.94 6.38 -2.65
C ALA A 76 1.66 5.44 -1.46
N ASN A 77 2.44 5.53 -0.39
CA ASN A 77 2.22 4.75 0.84
C ASN A 77 0.87 5.04 1.51
N ILE A 78 0.47 6.30 1.56
CA ILE A 78 -0.84 6.69 2.09
C ILE A 78 -1.95 6.08 1.24
N LEU A 79 -1.80 6.08 -0.09
CA LEU A 79 -2.75 5.44 -1.01
C LEU A 79 -2.81 3.92 -0.82
N PHE A 80 -1.69 3.25 -0.52
CA PHE A 80 -1.71 1.82 -0.19
C PHE A 80 -2.49 1.52 1.10
N ILE A 81 -2.27 2.29 2.15
CA ILE A 81 -3.04 2.14 3.41
C ILE A 81 -4.52 2.40 3.15
N PHE A 82 -4.85 3.43 2.36
CA PHE A 82 -6.23 3.75 2.01
C PHE A 82 -6.88 2.62 1.19
N ALA A 83 -6.14 2.03 0.24
CA ALA A 83 -6.59 0.86 -0.50
C ALA A 83 -6.83 -0.34 0.43
N GLY A 84 -5.97 -0.55 1.43
CA GLY A 84 -6.12 -1.63 2.42
C GLY A 84 -7.34 -1.46 3.32
N ILE A 85 -7.59 -0.25 3.82
CA ILE A 85 -8.80 0.06 4.59
C ILE A 85 -10.05 -0.15 3.72
N SER A 86 -10.03 0.35 2.48
CA SER A 86 -11.14 0.18 1.55
C SER A 86 -11.39 -1.30 1.24
N MET A 87 -10.33 -2.11 1.12
CA MET A 87 -10.42 -3.56 0.88
C MET A 87 -11.09 -4.28 2.06
N VAL A 88 -10.66 -4.02 3.30
CA VAL A 88 -11.30 -4.57 4.52
C VAL A 88 -12.77 -4.16 4.59
N ASP A 89 -13.07 -2.91 4.25
CA ASP A 89 -14.44 -2.42 4.29
C ASP A 89 -15.35 -3.09 3.25
N THR A 90 -14.84 -3.44 2.05
CA THR A 90 -15.63 -4.23 1.08
C THR A 90 -16.01 -5.64 1.56
N VAL A 91 -15.27 -6.19 2.53
CA VAL A 91 -15.53 -7.52 3.09
C VAL A 91 -16.46 -7.47 4.28
N TYR A 92 -16.23 -6.53 5.20
CA TYR A 92 -16.99 -6.45 6.45
C TYR A 92 -18.20 -5.51 6.37
N THR A 93 -18.34 -4.69 5.32
CA THR A 93 -19.43 -3.70 5.16
C THR A 93 -19.61 -2.84 6.42
N PHE A 94 -18.49 -2.49 7.06
CA PHE A 94 -18.47 -1.74 8.32
C PHE A 94 -19.00 -0.32 8.11
N THR A 95 -18.60 0.31 7.00
CA THR A 95 -19.02 1.67 6.65
C THR A 95 -20.50 1.73 6.24
N GLU A 96 -21.08 0.66 5.68
CA GLU A 96 -22.53 0.61 5.39
C GLU A 96 -23.37 0.69 6.67
N LYS A 97 -22.95 -0.01 7.74
CA LYS A 97 -23.60 0.09 9.06
C LYS A 97 -23.50 1.48 9.67
N TRP A 98 -22.41 2.20 9.39
CA TRP A 98 -22.16 3.52 9.99
C TRP A 98 -22.81 4.67 9.21
N LEU A 99 -22.89 4.57 7.88
CA LEU A 99 -23.35 5.64 7.00
C LEU A 99 -24.85 5.51 6.59
N GLY A 100 -25.47 4.35 6.80
CA GLY A 100 -26.91 4.13 6.59
C GLY A 100 -27.41 4.20 5.14
N ASN A 101 -26.53 4.45 4.16
CA ASN A 101 -26.85 4.54 2.73
C ASN A 101 -26.00 3.54 1.90
N PRO A 102 -26.49 2.31 1.68
CA PRO A 102 -25.73 1.26 1.01
C PRO A 102 -25.47 1.53 -0.48
N GLN A 103 -26.42 2.12 -1.23
CA GLN A 103 -26.28 2.36 -2.68
C GLN A 103 -25.11 3.30 -3.05
N LEU A 104 -24.88 4.37 -2.28
CA LEU A 104 -23.88 5.39 -2.61
C LEU A 104 -22.47 4.88 -2.29
N PHE A 105 -22.35 4.09 -1.23
CA PHE A 105 -21.11 3.46 -0.81
C PHE A 105 -20.67 2.37 -1.81
N TYR A 106 -21.61 1.51 -2.21
CA TYR A 106 -21.35 0.42 -3.15
C TYR A 106 -20.88 0.96 -4.53
N SER A 107 -21.46 2.05 -5.00
CA SER A 107 -21.09 2.66 -6.29
C SER A 107 -19.70 3.32 -6.30
N ILE A 108 -19.25 3.86 -5.16
CA ILE A 108 -18.00 4.63 -5.08
C ILE A 108 -16.82 3.75 -4.65
N PHE A 109 -17.00 2.86 -3.69
CA PHE A 109 -15.89 2.14 -3.04
C PHE A 109 -15.81 0.65 -3.37
N TYR A 110 -16.91 0.00 -3.74
CA TYR A 110 -16.92 -1.44 -3.98
C TYR A 110 -16.09 -1.80 -5.22
N GLY A 111 -15.00 -2.54 -5.00
CA GLY A 111 -14.07 -2.98 -6.06
C GLY A 111 -13.13 -1.91 -6.63
N LYS A 112 -13.28 -0.61 -6.28
CA LYS A 112 -12.40 0.46 -6.79
C LYS A 112 -11.08 0.60 -6.03
N TRP A 113 -10.93 -0.08 -4.89
CA TRP A 113 -9.67 -0.16 -4.15
C TRP A 113 -8.52 -0.67 -5.02
N ILE A 114 -8.79 -1.55 -6.00
CA ILE A 114 -7.80 -2.05 -6.97
C ILE A 114 -7.21 -0.90 -7.78
N VAL A 115 -8.04 0.05 -8.21
CA VAL A 115 -7.60 1.22 -8.99
C VAL A 115 -6.72 2.12 -8.14
N VAL A 116 -7.11 2.36 -6.88
CA VAL A 116 -6.30 3.14 -5.93
C VAL A 116 -4.94 2.48 -5.69
N MET A 117 -4.93 1.16 -5.49
CA MET A 117 -3.71 0.38 -5.33
C MET A 117 -2.82 0.47 -6.58
N LEU A 118 -3.40 0.34 -7.77
CA LEU A 118 -2.66 0.39 -9.04
C LEU A 118 -2.01 1.77 -9.23
N VAL A 119 -2.73 2.85 -8.94
CA VAL A 119 -2.17 4.21 -8.96
C VAL A 119 -1.03 4.35 -7.95
N ALA A 120 -1.19 3.82 -6.73
CA ALA A 120 -0.15 3.83 -5.70
C ALA A 120 1.12 3.08 -6.19
N SER A 121 0.94 1.89 -6.77
CA SER A 121 2.05 1.08 -7.30
C SER A 121 2.80 1.79 -8.43
N ILE A 122 2.10 2.47 -9.35
CA ILE A 122 2.76 3.23 -10.42
C ILE A 122 3.58 4.39 -9.84
N LEU A 123 3.01 5.16 -8.91
CA LEU A 123 3.71 6.28 -8.26
C LEU A 123 4.96 5.79 -7.51
N GLU A 124 4.84 4.68 -6.78
CA GLU A 124 5.95 4.09 -6.04
C GLU A 124 7.05 3.57 -6.97
N LEU A 125 6.67 2.88 -8.06
CA LEU A 125 7.61 2.38 -9.05
C LEU A 125 8.34 3.53 -9.75
N TYR A 126 7.61 4.58 -10.15
CA TYR A 126 8.19 5.79 -10.74
C TYR A 126 9.22 6.45 -9.82
N THR A 127 8.87 6.67 -8.55
CA THR A 127 9.78 7.28 -7.58
C THR A 127 11.00 6.40 -7.32
N THR A 128 10.84 5.08 -7.24
CA THR A 128 11.94 4.13 -7.05
C THR A 128 12.94 4.13 -8.21
N PHE A 129 12.44 4.10 -9.45
CA PHE A 129 13.30 4.17 -10.64
C PHE A 129 14.03 5.51 -10.73
N ARG A 130 13.33 6.62 -10.47
CA ARG A 130 13.96 7.94 -10.56
C ARG A 130 14.99 8.18 -9.46
N ILE A 131 14.72 7.77 -8.21
CA ILE A 131 15.72 7.83 -7.12
C ILE A 131 16.96 7.01 -7.49
N SER A 132 16.76 5.81 -8.05
CA SER A 132 17.87 4.93 -8.48
C SER A 132 18.71 5.53 -9.61
N HIS A 133 18.10 6.32 -10.51
CA HIS A 133 18.81 7.05 -11.57
C HIS A 133 19.61 8.23 -11.01
N GLU A 134 19.02 9.01 -10.10
CA GLU A 134 19.67 10.17 -9.44
C GLU A 134 20.81 9.78 -8.48
N MET A 135 20.89 8.53 -8.04
CA MET A 135 22.00 8.04 -7.21
C MET A 135 23.18 7.47 -8.01
N LYS A 136 22.98 7.20 -9.31
CA LYS A 136 24.01 6.65 -10.20
C LYS A 136 24.67 7.71 -11.07
N GLY A 137 23.98 8.82 -11.35
CA GLY A 137 24.52 10.00 -12.02
C GLY A 137 25.21 10.94 -11.03
#